data_AF-A0A4U7D250-F1
#
_entry.id   AF-A0A4U7D250-F1
#
_cell.length_a   1.000
_cell.length_b   1.000
_cell.length_c   1.000
_cell.angle_alpha   90.00
_cell.angle_beta   90.00
_cell.angle_gamma   90.00
#
_symmetry.space_group_name_H-M   'P 1'
#
loop_
_entity.id
_entity.type
_entity.pdbx_description
1 polymer ?
#
loop_
_entity_poly.entity_id
_entity_poly.type
_entity_poly.pdbx_seq_one_letter_code
_entity_poly.pdbx_strand_id
1 'polypeptide(L)'
;YNGTEYTGTKIYPADIEQNYETQSGAESAIEEYEQGTQTTAYVSPDEPGDAFLKNQTSNAPIIAFVLGGVFTLFATVSAVRKL
;
A
#
# COMPACT_ATOMS: atom_id res chain seq x y z
N TYR A 1 -5.43 -1.69 26.91
CA TYR A 1 -6.07 -2.70 27.77
C TYR A 1 -5.48 -2.60 29.17
N ASN A 2 -6.29 -2.68 30.24
CA ASN A 2 -5.87 -2.63 31.65
C ASN A 2 -5.27 -1.31 32.21
N GLY A 3 -5.50 -0.15 31.56
CA GLY A 3 -5.06 1.14 32.10
C GLY A 3 -3.55 1.40 32.08
N THR A 4 -2.76 0.48 31.50
CA THR A 4 -1.33 0.66 31.31
C THR A 4 -1.08 1.43 30.02
N GLU A 5 -0.45 2.59 30.15
CA GLU A 5 0.07 3.35 29.01
C GLU A 5 1.35 2.67 28.54
N TYR A 6 1.32 2.12 27.32
CA TYR A 6 2.47 1.44 26.74
C TYR A 6 3.21 2.41 25.83
N THR A 7 4.43 2.76 26.21
CA THR A 7 5.37 3.50 25.37
C THR A 7 5.90 2.57 24.28
N GLY A 8 5.10 2.38 23.24
CA GLY A 8 5.55 1.78 21.98
C GLY A 8 6.13 2.88 21.08
N THR A 9 7.20 2.57 20.37
CA THR A 9 7.65 3.42 19.27
C THR A 9 6.59 3.35 18.17
N LYS A 10 5.67 4.33 18.12
CA LYS A 10 4.75 4.45 16.99
C LYS A 10 5.61 4.86 15.81
N ILE A 11 5.89 3.94 14.88
CA ILE A 11 6.67 4.25 13.67
C ILE A 11 5.99 5.41 12.91
N TYR A 12 4.67 5.62 13.12
CA TYR A 12 3.92 6.71 12.50
C TYR A 12 3.04 7.47 13.50
N PRO A 13 3.25 8.79 13.68
CA PRO A 13 2.51 9.58 14.67
C PRO A 13 1.03 9.81 14.35
N ALA A 14 0.51 9.38 13.19
CA ALA A 14 -0.85 9.66 12.72
C ALA A 14 -1.59 8.38 12.30
N ASP A 15 -2.92 8.41 12.40
CA ASP A 15 -3.82 7.33 11.95
C ASP A 15 -4.07 7.45 10.44
N ILE A 16 -2.99 7.37 9.66
CA ILE A 16 -3.02 7.39 8.21
C ILE A 16 -2.75 5.96 7.74
N GLU A 17 -3.64 5.41 6.93
CA GLU A 17 -3.39 4.15 6.23
C GLU A 17 -2.11 4.26 5.42
N GLN A 18 -1.13 3.45 5.78
CA GLN A 18 0.18 3.53 5.19
C GLN A 18 0.23 2.70 3.91
N ASN A 19 0.26 3.41 2.79
CA ASN A 19 0.43 2.80 1.48
C ASN A 19 1.87 3.03 1.01
N TYR A 20 2.65 1.94 0.95
CA TYR A 20 3.97 1.97 0.33
C TYR A 20 3.79 1.78 -1.18
N GLU A 21 4.06 2.84 -1.94
CA GLU A 21 3.90 2.85 -3.41
C GLU A 21 4.66 1.71 -4.10
N THR A 22 5.75 1.24 -3.48
CA THR A 22 6.61 0.17 -4.00
C THR A 22 6.99 -0.82 -2.90
N GLN A 23 7.25 -2.07 -3.31
CA GLN A 23 7.79 -3.10 -2.43
C GLN A 23 9.10 -2.65 -1.76
N SER A 24 10.02 -2.07 -2.54
CA SER A 24 11.29 -1.58 -2.00
C SER A 24 11.10 -0.49 -0.94
N GLY A 25 10.09 0.36 -1.10
CA GLY A 25 9.75 1.38 -0.10
C GLY A 25 9.27 0.77 1.22
N ALA A 26 8.47 -0.30 1.15
CA ALA A 26 8.04 -1.04 2.33
C ALA A 26 9.22 -1.75 3.02
N GLU A 27 10.12 -2.36 2.23
CA GLU A 27 11.31 -3.06 2.76
C GLU A 27 12.27 -2.08 3.45
N SER A 28 12.52 -0.90 2.87
CA SER A 28 13.38 0.12 3.49
C SER A 28 12.84 0.64 4.83
N ALA A 29 11.51 0.70 5.01
CA ALA A 29 10.92 1.18 6.26
C ALA A 29 11.15 0.22 7.44
N ILE A 30 11.44 -1.05 7.16
CA ILE A 30 11.66 -2.07 8.18
C ILE A 30 13.12 -2.55 8.24
N GLU A 31 14.00 -2.02 7.40
CA GLU A 31 15.40 -2.44 7.28
C GLU A 31 16.20 -2.24 8.59
N GLU A 32 15.80 -1.25 9.41
CA GLU A 32 16.41 -0.98 10.71
C GLU A 32 16.06 -2.00 11.80
N TYR A 33 15.06 -2.87 11.56
CA TYR A 33 14.59 -3.85 12.54
C TYR A 33 15.20 -5.23 12.24
N GLU A 34 15.95 -5.78 13.20
CA GLU A 34 16.52 -7.11 13.07
C GLU A 34 15.44 -8.20 12.99
N GLN A 35 15.54 -9.06 11.98
CA GLN A 35 14.65 -10.20 11.80
C GLN A 35 14.77 -11.20 12.97
N GLY A 36 13.63 -11.72 13.42
CA GLY A 36 13.56 -12.70 14.51
C GLY A 36 13.51 -12.10 15.91
N THR A 37 13.61 -10.77 16.04
CA THR A 37 13.44 -10.07 17.31
C THR A 37 12.01 -10.19 17.82
N GLN A 38 11.85 -10.40 19.13
CA GLN A 38 10.54 -10.44 19.76
C GLN A 38 10.05 -9.01 20.02
N THR A 39 8.84 -8.69 19.57
CA THR A 39 8.20 -7.39 19.77
C THR A 39 6.77 -7.55 20.26
N THR A 40 6.20 -6.50 20.84
CA THR A 40 4.81 -6.47 21.27
C THR A 40 3.98 -5.69 20.25
N ALA A 41 3.01 -6.34 19.61
CA ALA A 41 2.05 -5.71 18.72
C ALA A 41 0.74 -5.43 19.45
N TYR A 42 0.13 -4.27 19.17
CA TYR A 42 -1.19 -3.90 19.66
C TYR A 42 -2.17 -3.88 18.49
N VAL A 43 -3.38 -4.39 18.70
CA VAL A 43 -4.44 -4.46 17.69
C VAL A 43 -5.69 -3.75 18.19
N SER A 44 -6.48 -3.19 17.27
CA SER A 44 -7.80 -2.67 17.59
C SER A 44 -8.70 -3.82 18.04
N PRO A 45 -9.39 -3.75 19.19
CA PRO A 45 -10.27 -4.81 19.65
C PRO A 45 -11.55 -4.92 18.83
N ASP A 46 -12.00 -3.82 18.21
CA ASP A 46 -13.22 -3.78 17.41
C ASP A 46 -13.01 -4.42 16.03
N GLU A 47 -11.80 -4.27 15.46
CA GLU A 47 -11.40 -4.79 14.15
C GLU A 47 -9.98 -5.42 14.20
N PRO A 48 -9.79 -6.53 14.93
CA PRO A 48 -8.47 -7.14 15.11
C PRO A 48 -7.91 -7.74 13.81
N GLY A 49 -8.79 -8.06 12.85
CA GLY A 49 -8.42 -8.65 11.57
C GLY A 49 -7.66 -7.70 10.63
N ASP A 50 -7.68 -6.39 10.89
CA ASP A 50 -7.02 -5.39 10.05
C ASP A 50 -5.61 -5.04 10.52
N ALA A 51 -5.22 -5.55 11.69
CA ALA A 51 -3.84 -5.45 12.16
C ALA A 51 -2.87 -6.43 11.47
N PHE A 52 -3.38 -7.32 10.61
CA PHE A 52 -2.58 -8.32 9.91
C PHE A 52 -2.42 -7.97 8.44
N LEU A 53 -1.21 -8.12 7.91
CA LEU A 53 -0.92 -7.95 6.49
C LEU A 53 -1.65 -9.01 5.67
N LYS A 54 -2.49 -8.55 4.73
CA LYS A 54 -3.19 -9.39 3.76
C LYS A 54 -2.52 -9.21 2.40
N ASN A 55 -2.29 -10.30 1.67
CA ASN A 55 -1.77 -10.20 0.32
C ASN A 55 -2.82 -9.53 -0.59
N GLN A 56 -2.47 -8.41 -1.21
CA GLN A 56 -3.33 -7.66 -2.10
C GLN A 56 -2.58 -7.31 -3.40
N THR A 57 -3.12 -7.75 -4.53
CA THR A 57 -2.57 -7.43 -5.86
C THR A 57 -3.47 -6.41 -6.55
N SER A 58 -2.88 -5.33 -7.06
CA SER A 58 -3.60 -4.31 -7.83
C SER A 58 -3.63 -4.62 -9.31
N ASN A 59 -4.81 -4.53 -9.93
CA ASN A 59 -4.98 -4.59 -11.39
C ASN A 59 -4.91 -3.21 -12.05
N ALA A 60 -4.65 -2.14 -11.28
CA ALA A 60 -4.64 -0.78 -11.79
C ALA A 60 -3.66 -0.56 -12.97
N PRO A 61 -2.42 -1.11 -12.96
CA PRO A 61 -1.50 -0.97 -14.10
C PRO A 61 -2.06 -1.57 -15.40
N ILE A 62 -2.72 -2.72 -15.32
CA ILE A 62 -3.34 -3.38 -16.48
C ILE A 62 -4.47 -2.51 -17.03
N ILE A 63 -5.33 -1.98 -16.15
CA ILE A 63 -6.42 -1.08 -16.53
C ILE A 63 -5.86 0.17 -17.21
N ALA A 64 -4.82 0.78 -16.66
CA ALA A 64 -4.17 1.95 -17.25
C ALA A 64 -3.61 1.67 -18.65
N PHE A 65 -2.95 0.51 -18.84
CA PHE A 65 -2.45 0.08 -20.14
C PHE A 65 -3.56 -0.07 -21.19
N VAL A 66 -4.67 -0.73 -20.83
CA VAL A 66 -5.83 -0.90 -21.72
C VAL A 66 -6.42 0.44 -22.13
N LEU A 67 -6.64 1.34 -21.17
CA LEU A 67 -7.17 2.68 -21.45
C LEU A 67 -6.22 3.47 -22.37
N GLY A 68 -4.92 3.46 -22.08
CA GLY A 68 -3.92 4.11 -22.93
C GLY A 68 -3.91 3.57 -24.37
N GLY A 69 -4.03 2.25 -24.54
CA GLY A 69 -4.13 1.62 -25.85
C GLY A 69 -5.38 2.06 -26.63
N VAL A 70 -6.54 2.09 -25.96
CA VAL A 70 -7.80 2.55 -26.56
C VAL A 70 -7.70 4.02 -27.00
N PHE A 71 -7.19 4.90 -26.14
CA PHE A 71 -6.99 6.32 -26.49
C PHE A 71 -6.04 6.49 -27.67
N THR A 72 -4.96 5.72 -27.71
CA THR A 72 -3.99 5.76 -28.79
C THR A 72 -4.63 5.37 -30.12
N LEU A 73 -5.40 4.27 -30.14
CA LEU A 73 -6.14 3.84 -31.34
C LEU A 73 -7.12 4.91 -31.83
N PHE A 74 -7.89 5.52 -30.93
CA PHE A 74 -8.79 6.62 -31.30
C PHE A 74 -8.06 7.82 -31.88
N ALA A 75 -6.94 8.22 -31.27
CA ALA A 75 -6.12 9.33 -31.77
C ALA A 75 -5.57 9.03 -33.16
N THR A 76 -5.03 7.82 -33.40
CA THR A 76 -4.50 7.41 -34.70
C THR A 76 -5.59 7.40 -35.77
N VAL A 77 -6.74 6.79 -35.50
CA VAL A 77 -7.87 6.75 -36.45
C VAL A 77 -8.38 8.16 -36.76
N SER A 78 -8.48 9.02 -35.74
CA SER A 78 -8.90 10.41 -35.93
C SER A 78 -7.91 11.21 -36.77
N ALA A 79 -6.60 11.01 -36.59
CA ALA A 79 -5.57 11.69 -37.36
C ALA A 79 -5.60 11.25 -38.83
N VAL A 80 -5.72 9.95 -39.10
CA VAL A 80 -5.81 9.40 -40.46
C VAL A 80 -7.07 9.86 -41.19
N ARG A 81 -8.23 9.91 -40.52
CA ARG A 81 -9.48 10.40 -41.13
C ARG A 81 -9.49 11.90 -41.42
N LYS A 82 -8.59 12.68 -40.82
CA LYS A 82 -8.49 14.13 -40.99
C LYS A 82 -7.50 14.53 -42.10
N LEU A 83 -6.71 13.57 -42.59
CA LEU A 83 -5.90 13.67 -43.80
C LEU A 83 -6.74 13.30 -45.03
#